data_AF-A0A519NMT9-F1
#
_entry.id   AF-A0A519NMT9-F1
#
_cell.length_a   1.000
_cell.length_b   1.000
_cell.length_c   1.000
_cell.angle_alpha   90.00
_cell.angle_beta   90.00
_cell.angle_gamma   90.00
#
_symmetry.space_group_name_H-M   'P 1'
#
loop_
_entity.id
_entity.type
_entity.pdbx_description
1 polymer ?
#
loop_
_entity_poly.entity_id
_entity_poly.type
_entity_poly.pdbx_seq_one_letter_code
_entity_poly.pdbx_strand_id
1 'polypeptide(L)'
;MITKGKRVISSITYFFLGEYFSDALRTTLTVIIPIIFFFYLGNREAATGIGVGALLISLTDLPDNRFNKFRTALLSLAFFSFTTFLVSQVLDYPIFKALVITFLAFAFSLLSVYGQKIGLIGTMSLIVCAFVMGLHPPRPIYFSGYMLLGGIWYYMISLIQTFIRPYRSLNHAIFECLMASAEFLKAKAKNYDPSIPLDHQQKEIIKLHIRVNQKHELIRNLLLTDRYAMDPGNSNGQI
;
A
#
# COMPACT_ATOMS: atom_id res chain seq x y z
N MET A 1 -6.46 -31.30 -26.36
CA MET A 1 -6.26 -31.78 -24.97
C MET A 1 -4.86 -31.37 -24.49
N ILE A 2 -4.70 -30.11 -24.07
CA ILE A 2 -3.38 -29.55 -23.69
C ILE A 2 -3.03 -30.05 -22.28
N THR A 3 -1.94 -30.81 -22.20
CA THR A 3 -1.42 -31.54 -21.04
C THR A 3 -1.31 -30.63 -19.80
N LYS A 4 -1.83 -31.13 -18.67
CA LYS A 4 -1.88 -30.45 -17.35
C LYS A 4 -0.55 -29.77 -16.96
N GLY A 5 0.59 -30.37 -17.31
CA GLY A 5 1.93 -29.84 -17.04
C GLY A 5 2.27 -28.52 -17.74
N LYS A 6 1.86 -28.33 -19.01
CA LYS A 6 2.07 -27.06 -19.73
C LYS A 6 1.25 -25.91 -19.13
N ARG A 7 0.08 -26.22 -18.56
CA ARG A 7 -0.76 -25.24 -17.85
C ARG A 7 -0.12 -24.78 -16.54
N VAL A 8 0.47 -25.69 -15.76
CA VAL A 8 1.13 -25.35 -14.48
C VAL A 8 2.39 -24.52 -14.71
N ILE A 9 3.25 -24.90 -15.66
CA ILE A 9 4.47 -24.15 -15.98
C ILE A 9 4.10 -22.75 -16.48
N SER A 10 3.10 -22.65 -17.37
CA SER A 10 2.57 -21.36 -17.83
C SER A 10 2.05 -20.51 -16.67
N SER A 11 1.24 -21.06 -15.76
CA SER A 11 0.74 -20.35 -14.58
C SER A 11 1.85 -19.86 -13.65
N ILE A 12 2.90 -20.65 -13.46
CA ILE A 12 4.06 -20.28 -12.64
C ILE A 12 4.85 -19.15 -13.32
N THR A 13 5.11 -19.25 -14.63
CA THR A 13 5.77 -18.18 -15.37
C THR A 13 4.93 -16.90 -15.38
N TYR A 14 3.61 -17.00 -15.55
CA TYR A 14 2.69 -15.85 -15.43
C TYR A 14 2.64 -15.27 -14.00
N PHE A 15 2.88 -16.08 -12.97
CA PHE A 15 2.98 -15.61 -11.59
C PHE A 15 4.30 -14.86 -11.34
N PHE A 16 5.43 -15.41 -11.79
CA PHE A 16 6.74 -14.76 -11.66
C PHE A 16 6.90 -13.53 -12.57
N LEU A 17 6.28 -13.51 -13.75
CA LEU A 17 6.12 -12.31 -14.56
C LEU A 17 4.92 -11.45 -14.10
N GLY A 18 4.19 -11.92 -13.09
CA GLY A 18 3.01 -11.27 -12.58
C GLY A 18 3.35 -9.92 -11.98
N GLU A 19 2.45 -8.96 -12.17
CA GLU A 19 2.65 -7.58 -11.77
C GLU A 19 2.92 -7.44 -10.26
N TYR A 20 2.19 -8.20 -9.44
CA TYR A 20 2.38 -8.26 -8.00
C TYR A 20 3.77 -8.74 -7.58
N PHE A 21 4.34 -9.73 -8.28
CA PHE A 21 5.67 -10.24 -7.96
C PHE A 21 6.74 -9.19 -8.24
N SER A 22 6.65 -8.52 -9.40
CA SER A 22 7.57 -7.43 -9.74
C SER A 22 7.50 -6.28 -8.75
N ASP A 23 6.29 -5.88 -8.33
CA ASP A 23 6.12 -4.79 -7.36
C ASP A 23 6.56 -5.17 -5.95
N ALA A 24 6.28 -6.41 -5.52
CA ALA A 24 6.74 -6.93 -4.24
C ALA A 24 8.27 -7.05 -4.20
N LEU A 25 8.89 -7.58 -5.25
CA LEU A 25 10.34 -7.71 -5.37
C LEU A 25 11.00 -6.33 -5.34
N ARG A 26 10.48 -5.36 -6.11
CA ARG A 26 10.99 -3.97 -6.08
C ARG A 26 10.90 -3.39 -4.68
N THR A 27 9.74 -3.49 -4.05
CA THR A 27 9.51 -2.95 -2.70
C THR A 27 10.49 -3.55 -1.70
N THR A 28 10.67 -4.86 -1.77
CA THR A 28 11.59 -5.62 -0.91
C THR A 28 13.04 -5.15 -1.12
N LEU A 29 13.51 -5.07 -2.37
CA LEU A 29 14.85 -4.58 -2.68
C LEU A 29 15.04 -3.13 -2.22
N THR A 30 14.03 -2.28 -2.44
CA THR A 30 14.09 -0.86 -2.07
C THR A 30 14.24 -0.66 -0.57
N VAL A 31 13.59 -1.50 0.25
CA VAL A 31 13.69 -1.47 1.71
C VAL A 31 15.00 -2.10 2.20
N ILE A 32 15.44 -3.22 1.61
CA ILE A 32 16.61 -3.98 2.07
C ILE A 32 17.93 -3.26 1.73
N ILE A 33 18.05 -2.67 0.54
CA ILE A 33 19.29 -2.01 0.07
C ILE A 33 19.85 -1.00 1.10
N PRO A 34 19.09 -0.01 1.58
CA PRO A 34 19.62 0.93 2.55
C PRO A 34 19.95 0.28 3.90
N ILE A 35 19.19 -0.72 4.34
CA ILE A 35 19.47 -1.45 5.59
C ILE A 35 20.86 -2.09 5.50
N ILE A 36 21.13 -2.85 4.44
CA ILE A 36 22.43 -3.52 4.24
C ILE A 36 23.55 -2.48 4.15
N PHE A 37 23.35 -1.41 3.39
CA PHE A 37 24.33 -0.36 3.20
C PHE A 37 24.75 0.31 4.52
N PHE A 38 23.79 0.79 5.32
CA PHE A 38 24.08 1.43 6.60
C PHE A 38 24.57 0.46 7.68
N PHE A 39 24.13 -0.80 7.61
CA PHE A 39 24.65 -1.85 8.48
C PHE A 39 26.13 -2.12 8.23
N TYR A 40 26.56 -2.18 6.96
CA TYR A 40 27.97 -2.37 6.59
C TYR A 40 28.84 -1.17 6.99
N LEU A 41 28.29 0.04 6.95
CA LEU A 41 28.96 1.26 7.46
C LEU A 41 29.08 1.30 9.00
N GLY A 42 28.57 0.30 9.72
CA GLY A 42 28.62 0.22 11.18
C GLY A 42 27.58 1.07 11.91
N ASN A 43 26.73 1.81 11.18
CA ASN A 43 25.69 2.66 11.77
C ASN A 43 24.36 1.90 11.91
N ARG A 44 24.26 1.10 12.99
CA ARG A 44 23.08 0.26 13.27
C ARG A 44 21.80 1.07 13.48
N GLU A 45 21.91 2.24 14.11
CA GLU A 45 20.77 3.13 14.37
C GLU A 45 20.21 3.71 13.06
N ALA A 46 21.08 4.09 12.12
CA ALA A 46 20.66 4.51 10.79
C ALA A 46 20.03 3.35 10.01
N ALA A 47 20.62 2.15 10.06
CA ALA A 47 20.09 0.99 9.36
C ALA A 47 18.66 0.64 9.80
N THR A 48 18.40 0.63 11.12
CA THR A 48 17.05 0.36 11.64
C THR A 48 16.08 1.50 11.36
N GLY A 49 16.48 2.76 11.59
CA GLY A 49 15.61 3.92 11.34
C GLY A 49 15.20 4.05 9.88
N ILE A 50 16.17 4.00 8.96
CA ILE A 50 15.92 4.08 7.51
C ILE A 50 15.11 2.87 7.03
N GLY A 51 15.42 1.66 7.54
CA GLY A 51 14.69 0.44 7.20
C GLY A 51 13.22 0.49 7.60
N VAL A 52 12.93 0.86 8.85
CA VAL A 52 11.54 0.98 9.35
C VAL A 52 10.81 2.11 8.62
N GLY A 53 11.48 3.24 8.36
CA GLY A 53 10.92 4.35 7.58
C GLY A 53 10.51 3.93 6.17
N ALA A 54 11.41 3.27 5.44
CA ALA A 54 11.15 2.77 4.09
C ALA A 54 10.03 1.71 4.08
N LEU A 55 10.05 0.80 5.06
CA LEU A 55 9.04 -0.26 5.19
C LEU A 55 7.66 0.32 5.42
N LEU A 56 7.48 1.19 6.41
CA LEU A 56 6.15 1.71 6.76
C LEU A 56 5.57 2.59 5.65
N ILE A 57 6.41 3.35 4.95
CA ILE A 57 5.95 4.14 3.80
C ILE A 57 5.54 3.24 2.64
N SER A 58 6.24 2.13 2.41
CA SER A 58 5.84 1.14 1.41
C SER A 58 4.44 0.55 1.67
N LEU A 59 4.03 0.42 2.93
CA LEU A 59 2.70 -0.07 3.30
C LEU A 59 1.60 0.97 3.08
N THR A 60 1.96 2.25 2.99
CA THR A 60 1.02 3.34 2.65
C THR A 60 1.00 3.70 1.17
N ASP A 61 1.86 3.08 0.36
CA ASP A 61 1.95 3.35 -1.08
C ASP A 61 0.83 2.65 -1.85
N LEU A 62 -0.34 3.29 -1.91
CA LEU A 62 -1.48 2.78 -2.67
C LEU A 62 -1.42 3.21 -4.14
N PRO A 63 -1.95 2.38 -5.05
CA PRO A 63 -2.09 2.75 -6.45
C PRO A 63 -3.01 3.97 -6.60
N ASP A 64 -2.48 5.04 -7.18
CA ASP A 64 -3.19 6.30 -7.40
C ASP A 64 -2.55 7.09 -8.54
N ASN A 65 -3.22 8.16 -8.98
CA ASN A 65 -2.64 9.10 -9.93
C ASN A 65 -1.39 9.77 -9.32
N ARG A 66 -0.39 10.08 -10.16
CA ARG A 66 0.91 10.68 -9.78
C ARG A 66 0.79 11.86 -8.82
N PHE A 67 -0.15 12.76 -9.06
CA PHE A 67 -0.33 13.96 -8.23
C PHE A 67 -0.89 13.64 -6.84
N ASN A 68 -1.87 12.73 -6.78
CA ASN A 68 -2.45 12.34 -5.50
C ASN A 68 -1.49 11.45 -4.72
N LYS A 69 -0.82 10.51 -5.39
CA LYS A 69 0.28 9.73 -4.83
C LYS A 69 1.33 10.65 -4.21
N PHE A 70 1.63 11.79 -4.84
CA PHE A 70 2.55 12.77 -4.27
C PHE A 70 2.05 13.43 -3.00
N ARG A 71 0.80 13.86 -2.98
CA ARG A 71 0.18 14.45 -1.78
C ARG A 71 0.11 13.44 -0.63
N THR A 72 -0.31 12.22 -0.91
CA THR A 72 -0.42 11.15 0.07
C THR A 72 0.93 10.78 0.66
N ALA A 73 1.99 10.75 -0.16
CA ALA A 73 3.34 10.49 0.33
C ALA A 73 3.92 11.62 1.18
N LEU A 74 3.68 12.88 0.80
CA LEU A 74 4.11 14.01 1.61
C LEU A 74 3.40 14.00 2.97
N LEU A 75 2.11 13.68 2.98
CA LEU A 75 1.33 13.50 4.20
C LEU A 75 1.88 12.34 5.05
N SER A 76 2.09 11.15 4.47
CA SER A 76 2.61 10.02 5.25
C SER A 76 3.99 10.30 5.83
N LEU A 77 4.88 10.94 5.08
CA LEU A 77 6.19 11.35 5.56
C LEU A 77 6.11 12.34 6.73
N ALA A 78 5.23 13.34 6.61
CA ALA A 78 5.02 14.33 7.67
C ALA A 78 4.46 13.68 8.95
N PHE A 79 3.43 12.85 8.81
CA PHE A 79 2.82 12.16 9.95
C PHE A 79 3.80 11.19 10.62
N PHE A 80 4.56 10.42 9.85
CA PHE A 80 5.50 9.45 10.41
C PHE A 80 6.67 10.14 11.10
N SER A 81 7.27 11.16 10.47
CA SER A 81 8.36 11.92 11.09
C SER A 81 7.91 12.66 12.34
N PHE A 82 6.73 13.29 12.31
CA PHE A 82 6.14 13.94 13.48
C PHE A 82 5.88 12.94 14.60
N THR A 83 5.30 11.78 14.28
CA THR A 83 5.02 10.72 15.25
C THR A 83 6.30 10.17 15.86
N THR A 84 7.29 9.84 15.04
CA THR A 84 8.59 9.35 15.51
C THR A 84 9.27 10.36 16.40
N PHE A 85 9.29 11.63 16.00
CA PHE A 85 9.88 12.71 16.81
C PHE A 85 9.15 12.84 18.16
N LEU A 86 7.83 12.95 18.15
CA LEU A 86 7.06 13.20 19.37
C LEU A 86 7.14 12.00 20.33
N VAL A 87 6.96 10.78 19.86
CA VAL A 87 7.01 9.58 20.72
C VAL A 87 8.42 9.37 21.27
N SER A 88 9.45 9.55 20.46
CA SER A 88 10.84 9.32 20.89
C SER A 88 11.31 10.27 21.99
N GLN A 89 10.80 11.51 22.06
CA GLN A 89 11.12 12.47 23.13
C GLN A 89 10.53 12.10 24.50
N VAL A 90 9.45 11.30 24.50
CA VAL A 90 8.65 11.05 25.71
C VAL A 90 8.93 9.65 26.28
N LEU A 91 9.78 8.86 25.62
CA LEU A 91 10.02 7.44 25.96
C LEU A 91 10.42 7.19 27.42
N ASP A 92 11.26 8.07 27.97
CA ASP A 92 11.81 7.96 29.32
C ASP A 92 10.84 8.41 30.42
N TYR A 93 9.73 9.07 30.06
CA TYR A 93 8.73 9.58 31.00
C TYR A 93 7.46 8.71 30.98
N PRO A 94 7.26 7.77 31.91
CA PRO A 94 6.20 6.77 31.81
C PRO A 94 4.79 7.35 31.75
N ILE A 95 4.50 8.38 32.55
CA ILE A 95 3.17 9.03 32.60
C ILE A 95 2.89 9.81 31.31
N PHE A 96 3.85 10.66 30.90
CA PHE A 96 3.71 11.44 29.67
C PHE A 96 3.62 10.53 28.45
N LYS A 97 4.39 9.42 28.42
CA LYS A 97 4.35 8.44 27.34
C LYS A 97 2.96 7.87 27.17
N ALA A 98 2.34 7.41 28.26
CA ALA A 98 0.99 6.87 28.23
C ALA A 98 -0.01 7.91 27.69
N LEU A 99 0.02 9.14 28.21
CA LEU A 99 -0.89 10.21 27.80
C LEU A 99 -0.74 10.54 26.30
N VAL A 100 0.50 10.73 25.84
CA VAL A 100 0.82 11.02 24.44
C VAL A 100 0.34 9.91 23.51
N ILE A 101 0.60 8.66 23.84
CA ILE A 101 0.21 7.52 22.99
C ILE A 101 -1.30 7.40 22.94
N THR A 102 -2.00 7.53 24.06
CA THR A 102 -3.47 7.50 24.10
C THR A 102 -4.05 8.62 23.24
N PHE A 103 -3.49 9.82 23.32
CA PHE A 103 -3.91 10.95 22.48
C PHE A 103 -3.64 10.70 20.99
N LEU A 104 -2.44 10.24 20.62
CA LEU A 104 -2.10 9.90 19.23
C LEU A 104 -2.96 8.75 18.69
N ALA A 105 -3.24 7.73 19.50
CA ALA A 105 -4.15 6.63 19.17
C ALA A 105 -5.55 7.14 18.83
N PHE A 106 -6.09 8.01 19.66
CA PHE A 106 -7.38 8.64 19.40
C PHE A 106 -7.35 9.50 18.13
N ALA A 107 -6.37 10.41 18.01
CA ALA A 107 -6.25 11.33 16.88
C ALA A 107 -6.05 10.62 15.53
N PHE A 108 -5.18 9.61 15.48
CA PHE A 108 -4.92 8.86 14.25
C PHE A 108 -6.05 7.88 13.90
N SER A 109 -6.79 7.37 14.88
CA SER A 109 -8.00 6.59 14.60
C SER A 109 -9.08 7.42 13.91
N LEU A 110 -9.23 8.70 14.30
CA LEU A 110 -10.17 9.63 13.66
C LEU A 110 -9.84 9.93 12.19
N LEU A 111 -8.60 9.75 11.75
CA LEU A 111 -8.21 9.94 10.35
C LEU A 111 -8.93 8.98 9.40
N SER A 112 -9.44 7.85 9.90
CA SER A 112 -10.26 6.90 9.11
C SER A 112 -11.53 7.51 8.53
N VAL A 113 -12.06 8.59 9.14
CA VAL A 113 -13.26 9.29 8.67
C VAL A 113 -13.04 9.98 7.32
N TYR A 114 -11.81 10.41 7.01
CA TYR A 114 -11.48 11.07 5.74
C TYR A 114 -11.27 10.11 4.57
N GLY A 115 -11.56 8.82 4.78
CA GLY A 115 -11.49 7.78 3.76
C GLY A 115 -10.30 6.84 3.94
N GLN A 116 -10.29 5.77 3.14
CA GLN A 116 -9.40 4.62 3.33
C GLN A 116 -7.90 4.99 3.28
N LYS A 117 -7.49 5.92 2.42
CA LYS A 117 -6.09 6.31 2.25
C LYS A 117 -5.54 7.04 3.48
N ILE A 118 -6.26 8.06 3.95
CA ILE A 118 -5.87 8.85 5.12
C ILE A 118 -6.00 8.01 6.39
N GLY A 119 -7.03 7.16 6.48
CA GLY A 119 -7.16 6.17 7.55
C GLY A 119 -5.97 5.22 7.65
N LEU A 120 -5.47 4.72 6.51
CA LEU A 120 -4.29 3.85 6.51
C LEU A 120 -3.02 4.57 6.99
N ILE A 121 -2.83 5.85 6.62
CA ILE A 121 -1.72 6.66 7.16
C ILE A 121 -1.84 6.77 8.68
N GLY A 122 -3.05 6.98 9.21
CA GLY A 122 -3.31 6.99 10.65
C GLY A 122 -2.91 5.66 11.31
N THR A 123 -3.41 4.53 10.79
CA THR A 123 -3.09 3.20 11.31
C THR A 123 -1.58 2.90 11.25
N MET A 124 -0.91 3.24 10.14
CA MET A 124 0.53 3.04 10.01
C MET A 124 1.33 3.97 10.92
N SER A 125 0.85 5.17 11.20
CA SER A 125 1.45 6.06 12.21
C SER A 125 1.36 5.47 13.62
N LEU A 126 0.29 4.73 13.95
CA LEU A 126 0.24 3.97 15.20
C LEU A 126 1.23 2.81 15.24
N ILE A 127 1.46 2.16 14.10
CA ILE A 127 2.53 1.16 13.98
C ILE A 127 3.90 1.81 14.17
N VAL A 128 4.13 3.04 13.67
CA VAL A 128 5.34 3.83 13.98
C VAL A 128 5.51 3.98 15.49
N CYS A 129 4.45 4.34 16.24
CA CYS A 129 4.52 4.43 17.70
C CYS A 129 5.02 3.12 18.34
N ALA A 130 4.47 1.98 17.89
CA ALA A 130 4.87 0.66 18.39
C ALA A 130 6.34 0.34 18.10
N PHE A 131 6.83 0.66 16.91
CA PHE A 131 8.24 0.48 16.55
C PHE A 131 9.17 1.35 17.41
N VAL A 132 8.83 2.62 17.60
CA VAL A 132 9.65 3.55 18.39
C VAL A 132 9.71 3.10 19.85
N MET A 133 8.60 2.61 20.40
CA MET A 133 8.57 2.03 21.75
C MET A 133 9.42 0.76 21.87
N GLY A 134 9.35 -0.14 20.88
CA GLY A 134 10.11 -1.39 20.92
C GLY A 134 11.61 -1.20 20.69
N LEU A 135 12.01 -0.23 19.86
CA LEU A 135 13.41 0.04 19.54
C LEU A 135 14.12 0.91 20.59
N HIS A 136 13.35 1.74 21.31
CA HIS A 136 13.84 2.69 22.33
C HIS A 136 15.13 3.42 21.88
N PRO A 137 15.07 4.22 20.80
CA PRO A 137 16.27 4.79 20.18
C PRO A 137 17.03 5.72 21.15
N PRO A 138 18.36 5.56 21.27
CA PRO A 138 19.16 6.36 22.21
C PRO A 138 19.26 7.83 21.79
N ARG A 139 19.12 8.14 20.49
CA ARG A 139 19.17 9.51 19.97
C ARG A 139 17.87 9.85 19.20
N PRO A 140 16.81 10.27 19.91
CA PRO A 140 15.48 10.56 19.36
C PRO A 140 15.47 11.40 18.06
N ILE A 141 16.23 12.50 18.06
CA ILE A 141 16.28 13.45 16.93
C ILE A 141 16.91 12.81 15.69
N TYR A 142 18.02 12.08 15.87
CA TYR A 142 18.71 11.40 14.78
C TYR A 142 17.86 10.27 14.22
N PHE A 143 17.22 9.48 15.09
CA PHE A 143 16.34 8.40 14.67
C PHE A 143 15.15 8.91 13.84
N SER A 144 14.52 10.02 14.23
CA SER A 144 13.45 10.65 13.42
C SER A 144 13.96 11.11 12.04
N GLY A 145 15.19 11.66 11.98
CA GLY A 145 15.83 12.01 10.71
C GLY A 145 16.08 10.79 9.82
N TYR A 146 16.59 9.69 10.38
CA TYR A 146 16.79 8.44 9.65
C TYR A 146 15.48 7.85 9.13
N MET A 147 14.43 7.86 9.94
CA MET A 147 13.09 7.43 9.54
C MET A 147 12.58 8.23 8.33
N LEU A 148 12.71 9.56 8.38
CA LEU A 148 12.33 10.46 7.29
C LEU A 148 13.19 10.21 6.03
N LEU A 149 14.50 10.00 6.17
CA LEU A 149 15.37 9.68 5.04
C LEU A 149 14.99 8.35 4.37
N GLY A 150 14.67 7.31 5.13
CA GLY A 150 14.19 6.03 4.57
C GLY A 150 12.86 6.17 3.85
N GLY A 151 11.98 7.03 4.39
CA GLY A 151 10.75 7.40 3.73
C GLY A 151 10.93 8.09 2.38
N ILE A 152 11.77 9.13 2.36
CA ILE A 152 12.12 9.86 1.15
C ILE A 152 12.75 8.93 0.12
N TRP A 153 13.66 8.05 0.56
CA TRP A 153 14.31 7.06 -0.31
C TRP A 153 13.30 6.16 -1.02
N TYR A 154 12.41 5.52 -0.27
CA TYR A 154 11.38 4.65 -0.85
C TYR A 154 10.50 5.42 -1.83
N TYR A 155 10.06 6.60 -1.39
CA TYR A 155 9.13 7.41 -2.16
C TYR A 155 9.74 7.94 -3.46
N MET A 156 11.02 8.32 -3.46
CA MET A 156 11.76 8.72 -4.65
C MET A 156 11.71 7.61 -5.72
N ILE A 157 11.99 6.36 -5.32
CA ILE A 157 11.97 5.20 -6.21
C ILE A 157 10.54 4.93 -6.71
N SER A 158 9.54 5.03 -5.82
CA SER A 158 8.14 4.84 -6.16
C SER A 158 7.61 5.88 -7.17
N LEU A 159 8.02 7.14 -7.03
CA LEU A 159 7.71 8.19 -8.00
C LEU A 159 8.35 7.94 -9.35
N ILE A 160 9.65 7.64 -9.39
CA ILE A 160 10.37 7.36 -10.64
C ILE A 160 9.63 6.28 -11.43
N GLN A 161 9.16 5.23 -10.75
CA GLN A 161 8.36 4.19 -11.40
C GLN A 161 7.02 4.71 -11.95
N THR A 162 6.32 5.52 -11.16
CA THR A 162 5.02 6.10 -11.57
C THR A 162 5.20 7.03 -12.78
N PHE A 163 6.35 7.71 -12.89
CA PHE A 163 6.71 8.50 -14.08
C PHE A 163 6.99 7.62 -15.30
N ILE A 164 7.70 6.51 -15.15
CA ILE A 164 8.04 5.61 -16.27
C ILE A 164 6.78 4.90 -16.81
N ARG A 165 5.82 4.55 -15.94
CA ARG A 165 4.59 3.82 -16.31
C ARG A 165 3.33 4.41 -15.65
N PRO A 166 2.81 5.55 -16.12
CA PRO A 166 1.70 6.26 -15.46
C PRO A 166 0.38 5.47 -15.46
N TYR A 167 0.02 4.82 -16.57
CA TYR A 167 -1.25 4.08 -16.71
C TYR A 167 -1.23 2.67 -16.12
N ARG A 168 -0.13 2.28 -15.47
CA ARG A 168 0.06 0.92 -14.97
C ARG A 168 -1.01 0.52 -13.96
N SER A 169 -1.23 1.36 -12.95
CA SER A 169 -2.23 1.09 -11.91
C SER A 169 -3.66 0.98 -12.45
N LEU A 170 -4.00 1.75 -13.49
CA LEU A 170 -5.31 1.69 -14.14
C LEU A 170 -5.51 0.39 -14.91
N ASN A 171 -4.54 0.02 -15.76
CA ASN A 171 -4.60 -1.22 -16.54
C ASN A 171 -4.72 -2.45 -15.63
N HIS A 172 -3.97 -2.45 -14.53
CA HIS A 172 -4.04 -3.51 -13.53
C HIS A 172 -5.41 -3.56 -12.82
N ALA A 173 -5.96 -2.40 -12.44
CA ALA A 173 -7.29 -2.33 -11.84
C ALA A 173 -8.39 -2.85 -12.80
N ILE A 174 -8.30 -2.54 -14.10
CA ILE A 174 -9.20 -3.04 -15.14
C ILE A 174 -9.09 -4.57 -15.27
N PHE A 175 -7.87 -5.10 -15.35
CA PHE A 175 -7.64 -6.55 -15.43
C PHE A 175 -8.25 -7.27 -14.22
N GLU A 176 -7.98 -6.78 -13.02
CA GLU A 176 -8.54 -7.32 -11.78
C GLU A 176 -10.07 -7.29 -11.75
N CYS A 177 -10.67 -6.21 -12.26
CA CYS A 177 -12.13 -6.10 -12.34
C CYS A 177 -12.72 -7.10 -13.34
N LEU A 178 -12.09 -7.31 -14.50
CA LEU A 178 -12.50 -8.31 -15.48
C LEU A 178 -12.41 -9.72 -14.89
N MET A 179 -11.33 -10.03 -14.18
CA MET A 179 -11.15 -11.33 -13.51
C MET A 179 -12.18 -11.55 -12.40
N ALA A 180 -12.42 -10.55 -11.54
CA ALA A 180 -13.44 -10.62 -10.50
C ALA A 180 -14.85 -10.78 -11.09
N SER A 181 -15.13 -10.10 -12.21
CA SER A 181 -16.40 -10.24 -12.92
C SER A 181 -16.57 -11.63 -13.50
N ALA A 182 -15.51 -12.20 -14.10
CA ALA A 182 -15.54 -13.57 -14.61
C ALA A 182 -15.80 -14.60 -13.49
N GLU A 183 -15.19 -14.44 -12.32
CA GLU A 183 -15.46 -15.28 -11.14
C GLU A 183 -16.92 -15.15 -10.67
N PHE A 184 -17.42 -13.93 -10.58
CA PHE A 184 -18.81 -13.65 -10.21
C PHE A 184 -19.80 -14.30 -11.18
N LEU A 185 -19.61 -14.13 -12.49
CA LEU A 185 -20.48 -14.76 -13.50
C LEU A 185 -20.43 -16.28 -13.43
N LYS A 186 -19.26 -16.88 -13.22
CA LYS A 186 -19.12 -18.34 -13.04
C LYS A 186 -19.85 -18.84 -11.79
N ALA A 187 -19.75 -18.10 -10.68
CA ALA A 187 -20.47 -18.45 -9.45
C ALA A 187 -21.99 -18.32 -9.63
N LYS A 188 -22.44 -17.28 -10.33
CA LYS A 188 -23.86 -17.07 -10.66
C LYS A 188 -24.39 -18.14 -11.62
N ALA A 189 -23.59 -18.60 -12.58
CA ALA A 189 -23.97 -19.68 -13.50
C ALA A 189 -24.25 -21.00 -12.77
N LYS A 190 -23.53 -21.29 -11.68
CA LYS A 190 -23.77 -22.48 -10.86
C LYS A 190 -25.14 -22.46 -10.15
N ASN A 191 -25.81 -21.31 -9.99
CA ASN A 191 -27.15 -21.27 -9.37
C ASN A 191 -28.23 -21.87 -10.27
N TYR A 192 -27.95 -22.07 -11.56
CA TYR A 192 -28.88 -22.70 -12.48
C TYR A 192 -28.84 -24.23 -12.43
N ASP A 193 -27.96 -24.82 -11.60
CA ASP A 193 -27.90 -26.25 -11.37
C ASP A 193 -28.87 -26.65 -10.23
N PRO A 194 -29.92 -27.44 -10.52
CA PRO A 194 -30.91 -27.86 -9.51
C PRO A 194 -30.33 -28.71 -8.39
N SER A 195 -29.13 -29.27 -8.57
CA SER A 195 -28.48 -30.15 -7.60
C SER A 195 -27.79 -29.41 -6.44
N ILE A 196 -27.64 -28.09 -6.53
CA ILE A 196 -26.84 -27.30 -5.58
C ILE A 196 -27.75 -26.54 -4.61
N PRO A 197 -27.55 -26.66 -3.28
CA PRO A 197 -28.34 -25.92 -2.30
C PRO A 197 -28.07 -24.41 -2.36
N LEU A 198 -29.14 -23.64 -2.64
CA LEU A 198 -29.08 -22.21 -2.94
C LEU A 198 -28.55 -21.35 -1.78
N ASP A 199 -28.83 -21.70 -0.53
CA ASP A 199 -28.56 -20.84 0.64
C ASP A 199 -27.06 -20.59 0.87
N HIS A 200 -26.22 -21.64 0.73
CA HIS A 200 -24.77 -21.51 0.83
C HIS A 200 -24.17 -20.73 -0.34
N GLN A 201 -24.74 -20.92 -1.53
CA GLN A 201 -24.23 -20.34 -2.76
C GLN A 201 -24.54 -18.85 -2.87
N GLN A 202 -25.69 -18.44 -2.34
CA GLN A 202 -26.10 -17.04 -2.31
C GLN A 202 -25.15 -16.19 -1.44
N LYS A 203 -24.67 -16.72 -0.31
CA LYS A 203 -23.65 -16.07 0.53
C LYS A 203 -22.35 -15.82 -0.23
N GLU A 204 -21.87 -16.80 -1.00
CA GLU A 204 -20.66 -16.65 -1.83
C GLU A 204 -20.85 -15.64 -2.96
N ILE A 205 -22.02 -15.64 -3.62
CA ILE A 205 -22.35 -14.66 -4.66
C ILE A 205 -22.36 -13.24 -4.09
N ILE A 206 -22.92 -13.02 -2.89
CA ILE A 206 -22.94 -11.71 -2.25
C ILE A 206 -21.51 -11.22 -2.01
N LYS A 207 -20.60 -12.07 -1.50
CA LYS A 207 -19.19 -11.71 -1.31
C LYS A 207 -18.52 -11.33 -2.63
N LEU A 208 -18.73 -12.12 -3.69
CA LEU A 208 -18.16 -11.83 -5.02
C LEU A 208 -18.73 -10.55 -5.63
N HIS A 209 -20.03 -10.29 -5.44
CA HIS A 209 -20.66 -9.04 -5.87
C HIS A 209 -20.05 -7.82 -5.18
N ILE A 210 -19.84 -7.89 -3.86
CA ILE A 210 -19.14 -6.83 -3.11
C ILE A 210 -17.74 -6.61 -3.68
N ARG A 211 -16.99 -7.68 -3.94
CA ARG A 211 -15.65 -7.61 -4.53
C ARG A 211 -15.64 -6.93 -5.90
N VAL A 212 -16.57 -7.30 -6.79
CA VAL A 212 -16.72 -6.68 -8.12
C VAL A 212 -17.02 -5.18 -7.99
N ASN A 213 -17.96 -4.80 -7.11
CA ASN A 213 -18.28 -3.39 -6.87
C ASN A 213 -17.09 -2.60 -6.34
N GLN A 214 -16.29 -3.17 -5.43
CA GLN A 214 -15.06 -2.53 -4.95
C GLN A 214 -14.04 -2.30 -6.07
N LYS A 215 -13.90 -3.24 -7.01
CA LYS A 215 -12.99 -3.10 -8.16
C LYS A 215 -13.49 -2.05 -9.16
N HIS A 216 -14.80 -2.00 -9.41
CA HIS A 216 -15.41 -0.94 -10.22
C HIS A 216 -15.18 0.45 -9.60
N GLU A 217 -15.38 0.58 -8.29
CA GLU A 217 -15.17 1.83 -7.58
C GLU A 217 -13.71 2.28 -7.63
N LEU A 218 -12.75 1.34 -7.57
CA LEU A 218 -11.33 1.64 -7.78
C LEU A 218 -11.05 2.19 -9.18
N ILE A 219 -11.57 1.54 -10.24
CA ILE A 219 -11.40 2.01 -11.62
C ILE A 219 -12.01 3.41 -11.78
N ARG A 220 -13.24 3.60 -11.30
CA ARG A 220 -13.93 4.90 -11.34
C ARG A 220 -13.08 5.98 -10.67
N ASN A 221 -12.55 5.71 -9.48
CA ASN A 221 -11.71 6.65 -8.76
C ASN A 221 -10.42 6.96 -9.51
N LEU A 222 -9.73 5.96 -10.08
CA LEU A 222 -8.52 6.17 -10.87
C LEU A 222 -8.77 7.02 -12.13
N LEU A 223 -9.87 6.75 -12.85
CA LEU A 223 -10.24 7.49 -14.04
C LEU A 223 -10.63 8.94 -13.71
N LEU A 224 -11.57 9.14 -12.76
CA LEU A 224 -12.08 10.49 -12.42
C LEU A 224 -11.01 11.39 -11.79
N THR A 225 -10.04 10.78 -11.12
CA THR A 225 -8.93 11.51 -10.49
C THR A 225 -7.89 11.96 -11.53
N ASP A 226 -7.81 11.30 -12.68
CA ASP A 226 -6.88 11.66 -13.74
C ASP A 226 -7.51 12.61 -14.77
N ARG A 227 -7.58 13.91 -14.42
CA ARG A 227 -8.07 14.96 -15.32
C ARG A 227 -7.34 15.00 -16.67
N TYR A 228 -6.09 14.53 -16.73
CA TYR A 228 -5.31 14.46 -17.96
C TYR A 228 -5.69 13.27 -18.87
N ALA A 229 -6.24 12.20 -18.29
CA ALA A 229 -6.82 11.09 -19.05
C ALA A 229 -8.20 11.44 -19.63
N MET A 230 -8.95 12.33 -18.96
CA MET A 230 -10.25 12.82 -19.43
C MET A 230 -10.17 14.08 -20.31
N ASP A 231 -8.97 14.58 -20.61
CA ASP A 231 -8.80 15.74 -21.49
C ASP A 231 -9.10 15.33 -22.95
N PRO A 232 -10.11 15.93 -23.62
CA PRO A 232 -10.46 15.59 -25.00
C PRO A 232 -9.32 15.80 -26.02
N GLY A 233 -8.27 16.55 -25.68
CA GLY A 233 -7.07 16.73 -26.49
C GLY A 233 -6.02 15.60 -26.41
N ASN A 234 -6.22 14.60 -25.54
CA ASN A 234 -5.25 13.52 -25.35
C ASN A 234 -5.49 12.35 -26.33
N SER A 235 -4.61 12.21 -27.33
CA SER A 235 -4.69 11.14 -28.34
C SER A 235 -4.59 9.72 -27.76
N ASN A 236 -4.07 9.56 -26.53
CA ASN A 236 -3.94 8.27 -25.85
C ASN A 236 -5.14 7.94 -24.95
N GLY A 237 -6.08 8.89 -24.77
CA GLY A 237 -7.28 8.73 -23.94
C GLY A 237 -8.58 8.60 -24.74
N GLN A 238 -8.51 8.69 -26.07
CA GLN A 238 -9.64 8.47 -26.96
C GLN A 238 -9.85 6.96 -27.13
N ILE A 239 -10.93 6.44 -26.54
CA ILE A 239 -11.47 5.11 -26.84
C ILE A 239 -12.21 5.18 -28.18
#